data_AF-A0A3N4MFR2-F1
#
_entry.id   AF-A0A3N4MFR2-F1
#
_cell.length_a   1.000
_cell.length_b   1.000
_cell.length_c   1.000
_cell.angle_alpha   90.00
_cell.angle_beta   90.00
_cell.angle_gamma   90.00
#
_symmetry.space_group_name_H-M   'P 1'
#
loop_
_entity.id
_entity.type
_entity.pdbx_description
1 polymer ?
#
loop_
_entity_poly.entity_id
_entity_poly.type
_entity_poly.pdbx_seq_one_letter_code
_entity_poly.pdbx_strand_id
1 'polypeptide(L)'
;MKSPLIPINIISIYKNKLGDLLPLPVRMAKCTPDTHTAIFNTAAALAKKGGRLILSDLFRSYDMQAQSHQDFISGKKKAFSPPPGGSFHESGRGFDMDLKAMKIKLADFWSIAAKFGIVPIISEPKPTKSEAWHFECRGSHQLVYDYYHAKKGTNFSPYKAAAVSSILSVGVQVDDFGDNQVAATLQSGLIRLGKVIGSIDGQIGQRTQKALEELSITFDPQNPERMLIEVENLVQQKFPAEFILPPA
;
A
#
# COMPACT_ATOMS: atom_id res chain seq x y z
N MET A 1 7.63 -10.19 -11.53
CA MET A 1 6.19 -10.48 -11.31
C MET A 1 5.61 -9.37 -10.44
N LYS A 2 4.42 -8.86 -10.77
CA LYS A 2 3.68 -7.90 -9.92
C LYS A 2 3.17 -8.57 -8.65
N SER A 3 3.06 -7.84 -7.55
CA SER A 3 2.38 -8.34 -6.34
C SER A 3 0.90 -8.56 -6.67
N PRO A 4 0.35 -9.78 -6.48
CA PRO A 4 -1.03 -10.05 -6.85
C PRO A 4 -2.00 -9.37 -5.88
N LEU A 5 -3.13 -8.89 -6.40
CA LEU A 5 -4.28 -8.54 -5.58
C LEU A 5 -5.19 -9.75 -5.45
N ILE A 6 -5.26 -10.31 -4.24
CA ILE A 6 -6.04 -11.49 -3.92
C ILE A 6 -7.34 -11.12 -3.23
N PRO A 7 -8.42 -11.90 -3.40
CA PRO A 7 -9.66 -11.68 -2.65
C PRO A 7 -9.43 -11.87 -1.15
N ILE A 8 -10.21 -11.16 -0.32
CA ILE A 8 -10.21 -11.32 1.12
C ILE A 8 -11.65 -11.33 1.66
N ASN A 9 -11.98 -12.31 2.49
CA ASN A 9 -13.28 -12.39 3.12
C ASN A 9 -13.21 -11.89 4.57
N ILE A 10 -13.47 -10.60 4.78
CA ILE A 10 -13.47 -9.97 6.11
C ILE A 10 -14.76 -9.20 6.35
N ILE A 11 -15.29 -9.32 7.58
CA ILE A 11 -16.49 -8.61 8.02
C ILE A 11 -16.24 -7.10 7.97
N SER A 12 -17.28 -6.39 7.53
CA SER A 12 -17.26 -4.96 7.33
C SER A 12 -18.37 -4.24 8.08
N ILE A 13 -18.39 -2.90 7.99
CA ILE A 13 -19.46 -2.07 8.56
C ILE A 13 -20.78 -2.17 7.78
N TYR A 14 -20.78 -2.73 6.57
CA TYR A 14 -21.98 -2.84 5.74
C TYR A 14 -22.96 -3.85 6.34
N LYS A 15 -24.25 -3.58 6.18
CA LYS A 15 -25.32 -4.40 6.79
C LYS A 15 -26.35 -4.83 5.76
N ASN A 16 -26.94 -6.01 5.96
CA ASN A 16 -28.15 -6.42 5.25
C ASN A 16 -29.38 -5.66 5.80
N LYS A 17 -30.56 -5.90 5.21
CA LYS A 17 -31.83 -5.29 5.64
C LYS A 17 -32.24 -5.68 7.08
N LEU A 18 -31.73 -6.78 7.60
CA LEU A 18 -31.99 -7.28 8.95
C LEU A 18 -31.01 -6.71 9.99
N GLY A 19 -29.98 -5.98 9.54
CA GLY A 19 -28.97 -5.38 10.41
C GLY A 19 -27.72 -6.24 10.62
N ASP A 20 -27.63 -7.43 10.02
CA ASP A 20 -26.45 -8.28 10.11
C ASP A 20 -25.29 -7.68 9.32
N LEU A 21 -24.09 -7.74 9.91
CA LEU A 21 -22.87 -7.30 9.25
C LEU A 21 -22.52 -8.22 8.08
N LEU A 22 -22.13 -7.61 6.97
CA LEU A 22 -21.74 -8.27 5.74
C LEU A 22 -20.21 -8.22 5.55
N PRO A 23 -19.64 -9.13 4.75
CA PRO A 23 -18.28 -8.97 4.25
C PRO A 23 -18.12 -7.67 3.45
N LEU A 24 -16.87 -7.21 3.28
CA LEU A 24 -16.57 -6.11 2.37
C LEU A 24 -17.13 -6.39 0.96
N PRO A 25 -17.66 -5.38 0.26
CA PRO A 25 -18.08 -5.53 -1.14
C PRO A 25 -16.92 -6.05 -1.99
N VAL A 26 -17.20 -6.98 -2.92
CA VAL A 26 -16.18 -7.66 -3.74
C VAL A 26 -15.20 -6.69 -4.42
N ARG A 27 -15.71 -5.52 -4.87
CA ARG A 27 -14.88 -4.48 -5.50
C ARG A 27 -13.83 -3.85 -4.57
N MET A 28 -14.04 -3.92 -3.24
CA MET A 28 -13.15 -3.40 -2.19
C MET A 28 -12.41 -4.52 -1.44
N ALA A 29 -12.87 -5.76 -1.58
CA ALA A 29 -12.38 -6.93 -0.88
C ALA A 29 -11.16 -7.55 -1.59
N LYS A 30 -10.12 -6.75 -1.81
CA LYS A 30 -8.86 -7.18 -2.43
C LYS A 30 -7.67 -6.65 -1.65
N CYS A 31 -6.59 -7.41 -1.55
CA CYS A 31 -5.36 -6.95 -0.91
C CYS A 31 -4.15 -7.75 -1.41
N THR A 32 -2.95 -7.30 -1.06
CA THR A 32 -1.71 -8.06 -1.29
C THR A 32 -1.57 -9.23 -0.30
N PRO A 33 -0.82 -10.30 -0.62
CA PRO A 33 -0.73 -11.49 0.24
C PRO A 33 -0.20 -11.23 1.67
N ASP A 34 0.76 -10.33 1.82
CA ASP A 34 1.27 -9.90 3.13
C ASP A 34 0.19 -9.12 3.90
N THR A 35 -0.54 -8.22 3.22
CA THR A 35 -1.65 -7.49 3.82
C THR A 35 -2.76 -8.44 4.29
N HIS A 36 -3.12 -9.44 3.49
CA HIS A 36 -4.08 -10.48 3.85
C HIS A 36 -3.67 -11.19 5.15
N THR A 37 -2.43 -11.68 5.18
CA THR A 37 -1.87 -12.37 6.34
C THR A 37 -1.86 -11.46 7.58
N ALA A 38 -1.44 -10.20 7.40
CA ALA A 38 -1.38 -9.22 8.48
C ALA A 38 -2.77 -8.91 9.07
N ILE A 39 -3.78 -8.75 8.21
CA ILE A 39 -5.17 -8.50 8.61
C ILE A 39 -5.71 -9.67 9.43
N PHE A 40 -5.56 -10.91 8.97
CA PHE A 40 -6.10 -12.07 9.69
C PHE A 40 -5.36 -12.34 11.01
N ASN A 41 -4.04 -12.19 11.04
CA ASN A 41 -3.28 -12.32 12.28
C ASN A 41 -3.65 -11.24 13.30
N THR A 42 -3.86 -10.01 12.84
CA THR A 42 -4.33 -8.90 13.68
C THR A 42 -5.74 -9.16 14.19
N ALA A 43 -6.65 -9.63 13.34
CA ALA A 43 -8.01 -10.00 13.73
C ALA A 43 -8.02 -11.11 14.80
N ALA A 44 -7.22 -12.16 14.61
CA ALA A 44 -7.10 -13.26 15.56
C ALA A 44 -6.52 -12.79 16.91
N ALA A 45 -5.50 -11.93 16.90
CA ALA A 45 -4.91 -11.37 18.11
C ALA A 45 -5.88 -10.42 18.85
N LEU A 46 -6.65 -9.63 18.11
CA LEU A 46 -7.68 -8.73 18.65
C LEU A 46 -8.85 -9.53 19.26
N ALA A 47 -9.26 -10.63 18.63
CA ALA A 47 -10.31 -11.52 19.14
C ALA A 47 -9.95 -12.12 20.50
N LYS A 48 -8.66 -12.48 20.72
CA LYS A 48 -8.17 -12.94 22.03
C LYS A 48 -8.27 -11.89 23.14
N LYS A 49 -8.47 -10.61 22.78
CA LYS A 49 -8.72 -9.49 23.71
C LYS A 49 -10.21 -9.11 23.80
N GLY A 50 -11.10 -9.89 23.20
CA GLY A 50 -12.55 -9.64 23.18
C GLY A 50 -13.01 -8.62 22.12
N GLY A 51 -12.10 -8.17 21.26
CA GLY A 51 -12.37 -7.23 20.17
C GLY A 51 -12.70 -7.89 18.84
N ARG A 52 -13.07 -7.10 17.84
CA ARG A 52 -13.23 -7.54 16.45
C ARG A 52 -12.59 -6.54 15.49
N LEU A 53 -11.88 -7.04 14.48
CA LEU A 53 -11.44 -6.23 13.35
C LEU A 53 -12.59 -6.18 12.35
N ILE A 54 -13.19 -5.01 12.18
CA ILE A 54 -14.27 -4.74 11.23
C ILE A 54 -13.79 -3.62 10.32
N LEU A 55 -13.78 -3.86 9.01
CA LEU A 55 -13.28 -2.89 8.05
C LEU A 55 -14.41 -2.04 7.43
N SER A 56 -14.13 -0.79 7.13
CA SER A 56 -15.00 0.05 6.29
C SER A 56 -14.48 0.19 4.87
N ASP A 57 -13.16 0.18 4.70
CA ASP A 57 -12.50 0.29 3.41
C ASP A 57 -11.20 -0.52 3.40
N LEU A 58 -10.79 -1.00 2.22
CA LEU A 58 -9.55 -1.74 2.00
C LEU A 58 -8.99 -1.40 0.62
N PHE A 59 -9.50 -2.00 -0.46
CA PHE A 59 -9.05 -1.66 -1.80
C PHE A 59 -9.95 -0.61 -2.46
N ARG A 60 -9.32 0.38 -3.09
CA ARG A 60 -9.99 1.34 -3.97
C ARG A 60 -9.32 1.29 -5.34
N SER A 61 -10.08 0.99 -6.40
CA SER A 61 -9.54 1.14 -7.76
C SER A 61 -9.20 2.61 -8.06
N TYR A 62 -8.45 2.83 -9.13
CA TYR A 62 -8.20 4.17 -9.67
C TYR A 62 -9.48 5.02 -9.75
N ASP A 63 -10.54 4.50 -10.39
CA ASP A 63 -11.82 5.22 -10.53
C ASP A 63 -12.49 5.52 -9.18
N MET A 64 -12.42 4.58 -8.23
CA MET A 64 -12.94 4.79 -6.87
C MET A 64 -12.16 5.88 -6.14
N GLN A 65 -10.84 5.91 -6.33
CA GLN A 65 -9.99 6.95 -5.76
C GLN A 65 -10.28 8.32 -6.40
N ALA A 66 -10.42 8.37 -7.72
CA ALA A 66 -10.77 9.57 -8.46
C ALA A 66 -12.12 10.14 -7.99
N GLN A 67 -13.15 9.29 -7.88
CA GLN A 67 -14.45 9.72 -7.36
C GLN A 67 -14.38 10.18 -5.90
N SER A 68 -13.64 9.48 -5.03
CA SER A 68 -13.47 9.89 -3.63
C SER A 68 -12.74 11.24 -3.52
N HIS A 69 -11.78 11.52 -4.41
CA HIS A 69 -11.13 12.83 -4.51
C HIS A 69 -12.09 13.93 -4.98
N GLN A 70 -12.90 13.67 -6.00
CA GLN A 70 -13.93 14.61 -6.47
C GLN A 70 -14.99 14.89 -5.39
N ASP A 71 -15.42 13.87 -4.66
CA ASP A 71 -16.34 14.03 -3.53
C ASP A 71 -15.73 14.92 -2.42
N PHE A 72 -14.41 14.84 -2.19
CA PHE A 72 -13.71 15.72 -1.26
C PHE A 72 -13.61 17.17 -1.78
N ILE A 73 -13.15 17.37 -3.04
CA ILE A 73 -13.03 18.71 -3.64
C ILE A 73 -14.38 19.42 -3.71
N SER A 74 -15.45 18.70 -4.06
CA SER A 74 -16.82 19.24 -4.13
C SER A 74 -17.46 19.47 -2.75
N GLY A 75 -16.81 19.05 -1.66
CA GLY A 75 -17.32 19.19 -0.29
C GLY A 75 -18.39 18.16 0.11
N LYS A 76 -18.72 17.21 -0.76
CA LYS A 76 -19.63 16.09 -0.46
C LYS A 76 -19.05 15.15 0.60
N LYS A 77 -17.72 15.02 0.65
CA LYS A 77 -16.95 14.31 1.68
C LYS A 77 -16.05 15.30 2.43
N LYS A 78 -16.05 15.25 3.76
CA LYS A 78 -15.17 16.09 4.60
C LYS A 78 -13.79 15.49 4.82
N ALA A 79 -13.70 14.16 4.90
CA ALA A 79 -12.43 13.48 5.09
C ALA A 79 -11.58 13.62 3.83
N PHE A 80 -10.31 13.95 4.01
CA PHE A 80 -9.37 14.14 2.91
C PHE A 80 -9.28 12.87 2.06
N SER A 81 -9.17 13.04 0.75
CA SER A 81 -8.87 11.96 -0.18
C SER A 81 -7.85 12.49 -1.19
N PRO A 82 -6.66 11.90 -1.29
CA PRO A 82 -5.69 12.34 -2.29
C PRO A 82 -6.22 12.03 -3.71
N PRO A 83 -5.68 12.70 -4.75
CA PRO A 83 -5.90 12.25 -6.12
C PRO A 83 -5.39 10.82 -6.32
N PRO A 84 -5.80 10.14 -7.42
CA PRO A 84 -5.24 8.84 -7.80
C PRO A 84 -3.70 8.82 -7.82
N GLY A 85 -3.12 7.66 -7.55
CA GLY A 85 -1.67 7.50 -7.40
C GLY A 85 -1.13 7.89 -6.02
N GLY A 86 -1.99 8.31 -5.09
CA GLY A 86 -1.59 8.88 -3.80
C GLY A 86 -2.02 8.10 -2.57
N SER A 87 -2.65 6.92 -2.73
CA SER A 87 -3.33 6.20 -1.66
C SER A 87 -2.90 4.73 -1.56
N PHE A 88 -2.54 4.26 -0.36
CA PHE A 88 -2.26 2.82 -0.14
C PHE A 88 -3.51 1.93 -0.32
N HIS A 89 -4.72 2.49 -0.37
CA HIS A 89 -5.90 1.72 -0.75
C HIS A 89 -5.85 1.25 -2.22
N GLU A 90 -5.16 2.00 -3.10
CA GLU A 90 -5.03 1.65 -4.52
C GLU A 90 -4.15 0.42 -4.77
N SER A 91 -3.36 0.02 -3.78
CA SER A 91 -2.58 -1.21 -3.79
C SER A 91 -3.12 -2.28 -2.85
N GLY A 92 -4.30 -2.05 -2.26
CA GLY A 92 -4.92 -2.98 -1.30
C GLY A 92 -4.05 -3.22 -0.06
N ARG A 93 -3.32 -2.18 0.37
CA ARG A 93 -2.41 -2.19 1.51
C ARG A 93 -2.86 -1.24 2.63
N GLY A 94 -3.66 -0.23 2.30
CA GLY A 94 -4.33 0.65 3.26
C GLY A 94 -5.72 0.13 3.60
N PHE A 95 -6.15 0.31 4.84
CA PHE A 95 -7.50 -0.03 5.27
C PHE A 95 -8.01 0.90 6.37
N ASP A 96 -9.32 1.08 6.38
CA ASP A 96 -10.06 1.83 7.39
C ASP A 96 -10.87 0.85 8.25
N MET A 97 -10.95 1.10 9.55
CA MET A 97 -11.62 0.19 10.48
C MET A 97 -12.59 0.87 11.45
N ASP A 98 -13.58 0.11 11.92
CA ASP A 98 -14.49 0.55 12.99
C ASP A 98 -13.79 0.51 14.35
N LEU A 99 -13.41 1.68 14.85
CA LEU A 99 -12.75 1.82 16.15
C LEU A 99 -13.60 1.31 17.31
N LYS A 100 -14.93 1.36 17.22
CA LYS A 100 -15.82 0.90 18.31
C LYS A 100 -15.82 -0.63 18.41
N ALA A 101 -15.69 -1.32 17.30
CA ALA A 101 -15.70 -2.79 17.25
C ALA A 101 -14.47 -3.42 17.93
N MET A 102 -13.37 -2.69 18.06
CA MET A 102 -12.14 -3.18 18.68
C MET A 102 -12.29 -3.52 20.16
N LYS A 103 -13.20 -2.84 20.89
CA LYS A 103 -13.41 -3.01 22.34
C LYS A 103 -12.15 -2.93 23.23
N ILE A 104 -11.06 -2.38 22.72
CA ILE A 104 -9.80 -2.13 23.43
C ILE A 104 -9.34 -0.69 23.18
N LYS A 105 -8.33 -0.22 23.92
CA LYS A 105 -7.76 1.10 23.65
C LYS A 105 -7.01 1.08 22.32
N LEU A 106 -7.05 2.20 21.58
CA LEU A 106 -6.36 2.32 20.29
C LEU A 106 -4.85 2.06 20.39
N ALA A 107 -4.21 2.45 21.50
CA ALA A 107 -2.79 2.17 21.76
C ALA A 107 -2.50 0.66 21.89
N ASP A 108 -3.41 -0.10 22.49
CA ASP A 108 -3.28 -1.55 22.60
C ASP A 108 -3.44 -2.19 21.22
N PHE A 109 -4.37 -1.68 20.40
CA PHE A 109 -4.51 -2.10 19.01
C PHE A 109 -3.25 -1.84 18.19
N TRP A 110 -2.66 -0.64 18.28
CA TRP A 110 -1.39 -0.31 17.61
C TRP A 110 -0.29 -1.32 17.96
N SER A 111 -0.18 -1.67 19.24
CA SER A 111 0.81 -2.63 19.73
C SER A 111 0.57 -4.05 19.21
N ILE A 112 -0.69 -4.42 18.93
CA ILE A 112 -1.05 -5.69 18.29
C ILE A 112 -0.70 -5.65 16.80
N ALA A 113 -1.19 -4.63 16.11
CA ALA A 113 -1.06 -4.44 14.66
C ALA A 113 0.42 -4.37 14.23
N ALA A 114 1.26 -3.67 15.00
CA ALA A 114 2.68 -3.52 14.72
C ALA A 114 3.44 -4.86 14.65
N LYS A 115 3.01 -5.88 15.40
CA LYS A 115 3.62 -7.23 15.35
C LYS A 115 3.45 -7.91 13.99
N PHE A 116 2.50 -7.45 13.20
CA PHE A 116 2.16 -8.00 11.89
C PHE A 116 2.46 -7.00 10.76
N GLY A 117 3.30 -5.99 11.02
CA GLY A 117 3.72 -5.03 10.00
C GLY A 117 2.66 -4.00 9.61
N ILE A 118 1.58 -3.87 10.41
CA ILE A 118 0.56 -2.86 10.22
C ILE A 118 0.93 -1.62 11.03
N VAL A 119 0.91 -0.47 10.37
CA VAL A 119 1.29 0.82 10.96
C VAL A 119 0.18 1.86 10.80
N PRO A 120 0.02 2.79 11.75
CA PRO A 120 -0.88 3.94 11.59
C PRO A 120 -0.27 5.00 10.67
N ILE A 121 -1.11 5.90 10.15
CA ILE A 121 -0.65 7.09 9.41
C ILE A 121 -0.58 8.37 10.25
N ILE A 122 -1.06 8.30 11.49
CA ILE A 122 -0.97 9.38 12.47
C ILE A 122 0.10 9.08 13.51
N SER A 123 0.60 10.11 14.19
CA SER A 123 1.72 10.00 15.13
C SER A 123 1.35 9.52 16.54
N GLU A 124 0.07 9.53 16.92
CA GLU A 124 -0.37 9.12 18.26
C GLU A 124 -1.75 8.42 18.24
N PRO A 125 -1.98 7.44 19.14
CA PRO A 125 -3.20 6.63 19.17
C PRO A 125 -4.36 7.36 19.84
N LYS A 126 -4.77 8.51 19.28
CA LYS A 126 -5.91 9.30 19.76
C LYS A 126 -7.14 9.04 18.88
N PRO A 127 -8.22 8.41 19.40
CA PRO A 127 -9.42 8.08 18.61
C PRO A 127 -10.14 9.29 18.00
N THR A 128 -9.91 10.49 18.52
CA THR A 128 -10.52 11.75 18.04
C THR A 128 -9.75 12.41 16.90
N LYS A 129 -8.55 11.92 16.56
CA LYS A 129 -7.79 12.44 15.43
C LYS A 129 -8.42 12.01 14.12
N SER A 130 -8.37 12.90 13.13
CA SER A 130 -8.62 12.51 11.73
C SER A 130 -7.70 11.35 11.38
N GLU A 131 -8.22 10.36 10.65
CA GLU A 131 -7.48 9.16 10.24
C GLU A 131 -7.07 8.21 11.39
N ALA A 132 -7.63 8.35 12.59
CA ALA A 132 -7.35 7.41 13.69
C ALA A 132 -7.78 5.95 13.40
N TRP A 133 -8.64 5.77 12.41
CA TRP A 133 -9.13 4.50 11.88
C TRP A 133 -8.29 3.94 10.73
N HIS A 134 -7.32 4.70 10.20
CA HIS A 134 -6.59 4.32 9.00
C HIS A 134 -5.23 3.69 9.32
N PHE A 135 -4.98 2.52 8.72
CA PHE A 135 -3.79 1.73 8.91
C PHE A 135 -3.29 1.13 7.60
N GLU A 136 -2.01 0.77 7.57
CA GLU A 136 -1.33 0.33 6.35
C GLU A 136 -0.41 -0.86 6.61
N CYS A 137 -0.40 -1.83 5.70
CA CYS A 137 0.65 -2.84 5.59
C CYS A 137 1.63 -2.43 4.48
N ARG A 138 2.65 -1.65 4.87
CA ARG A 138 3.58 -1.03 3.91
C ARG A 138 4.56 -2.02 3.28
N GLY A 139 4.87 -3.12 3.95
CA GLY A 139 5.87 -4.09 3.47
C GLY A 139 7.20 -3.42 3.12
N SER A 140 7.78 -3.81 1.99
CA SER A 140 9.01 -3.20 1.45
C SER A 140 8.85 -1.75 1.00
N HIS A 141 7.63 -1.24 0.84
CA HIS A 141 7.39 0.16 0.48
C HIS A 141 7.71 1.13 1.64
N GLN A 142 7.87 0.62 2.87
CA GLN A 142 8.47 1.39 3.96
C GLN A 142 9.90 1.85 3.61
N LEU A 143 10.66 1.07 2.83
CA LEU A 143 11.99 1.49 2.37
C LEU A 143 11.93 2.71 1.45
N VAL A 144 10.88 2.82 0.63
CA VAL A 144 10.66 4.00 -0.22
C VAL A 144 10.24 5.20 0.62
N TYR A 145 9.37 4.99 1.61
CA TYR A 145 9.03 6.03 2.58
C TYR A 145 10.30 6.57 3.26
N ASP A 146 11.11 5.69 3.84
CA ASP A 146 12.34 6.06 4.57
C ASP A 146 13.36 6.74 3.65
N TYR A 147 13.46 6.28 2.41
CA TYR A 147 14.32 6.85 1.38
C TYR A 147 13.97 8.31 1.08
N TYR A 148 12.68 8.61 0.88
CA TYR A 148 12.20 9.97 0.64
C TYR A 148 12.22 10.82 1.91
N HIS A 149 11.94 10.22 3.07
CA HIS A 149 12.07 10.90 4.37
C HIS A 149 13.51 11.36 4.61
N ALA A 150 14.50 10.55 4.21
CA ALA A 150 15.92 10.88 4.20
C ALA A 150 16.33 11.83 3.05
N LYS A 151 15.38 12.39 2.30
CA LYS A 151 15.58 13.34 1.20
C LYS A 151 16.46 12.82 0.05
N LYS A 152 16.50 11.50 -0.17
CA LYS A 152 17.23 10.91 -1.30
C LYS A 152 16.48 11.02 -2.64
N GLY A 153 15.16 11.25 -2.57
CA GLY A 153 14.30 11.71 -3.67
C GLY A 153 13.46 12.90 -3.20
N THR A 154 13.02 13.76 -4.11
CA THR A 154 12.44 15.08 -3.75
C THR A 154 11.17 15.47 -4.50
N ASN A 155 10.77 14.72 -5.53
CA ASN A 155 9.61 15.05 -6.36
C ASN A 155 8.25 14.73 -5.71
N PHE A 156 8.23 13.91 -4.66
CA PHE A 156 7.03 13.55 -3.90
C PHE A 156 7.27 13.70 -2.40
N SER A 157 6.18 13.83 -1.63
CA SER A 157 6.26 13.60 -0.19
C SER A 157 6.62 12.13 0.09
N PRO A 158 7.23 11.82 1.26
CA PRO A 158 7.58 10.44 1.60
C PRO A 158 6.39 9.48 1.53
N TYR A 159 5.23 9.94 1.99
CA TYR A 159 3.99 9.17 1.92
C TYR A 159 3.55 8.91 0.48
N LYS A 160 3.47 9.97 -0.37
CA LYS A 160 3.07 9.82 -1.77
C LYS A 160 4.05 8.91 -2.53
N ALA A 161 5.35 9.04 -2.32
CA ALA A 161 6.34 8.16 -2.96
C ALA A 161 6.16 6.68 -2.60
N ALA A 162 5.88 6.39 -1.33
CA ALA A 162 5.63 5.03 -0.88
C ALA A 162 4.30 4.48 -1.43
N ALA A 163 3.25 5.30 -1.47
CA ALA A 163 1.97 4.94 -2.09
C ALA A 163 2.15 4.65 -3.60
N VAL A 164 2.79 5.55 -4.35
CA VAL A 164 3.15 5.35 -5.76
C VAL A 164 3.91 4.04 -5.97
N SER A 165 4.94 3.79 -5.15
CA SER A 165 5.71 2.55 -5.22
C SER A 165 4.83 1.31 -5.04
N SER A 166 3.85 1.37 -4.14
CA SER A 166 2.92 0.28 -3.87
C SER A 166 1.88 0.06 -4.97
N ILE A 167 1.48 1.13 -5.66
CA ILE A 167 0.50 1.07 -6.76
C ILE A 167 1.15 0.47 -8.01
N LEU A 168 2.37 0.93 -8.34
CA LEU A 168 3.15 0.38 -9.45
C LEU A 168 3.49 -1.11 -9.23
N SER A 169 3.70 -1.54 -7.98
CA SER A 169 4.05 -2.95 -7.69
C SER A 169 2.91 -3.92 -7.93
N VAL A 170 1.65 -3.47 -7.87
CA VAL A 170 0.46 -4.27 -8.22
C VAL A 170 0.03 -4.10 -9.69
N GLY A 171 0.80 -3.33 -10.48
CA GLY A 171 0.54 -3.12 -11.91
C GLY A 171 -0.56 -2.09 -12.21
N VAL A 172 -0.94 -1.26 -11.23
CA VAL A 172 -1.85 -0.13 -11.45
C VAL A 172 -1.04 1.07 -11.93
N GLN A 173 -1.58 1.81 -12.89
CA GLN A 173 -0.94 2.99 -13.47
C GLN A 173 -1.00 4.18 -12.50
N VAL A 174 0.00 5.05 -12.59
CA VAL A 174 0.07 6.32 -11.85
C VAL A 174 0.21 7.46 -12.85
N ASP A 175 -0.76 8.37 -12.86
CA ASP A 175 -0.88 9.44 -13.86
C ASP A 175 0.37 10.33 -13.96
N ASP A 176 1.07 10.54 -12.83
CA ASP A 176 2.30 11.35 -12.77
C ASP A 176 3.39 10.90 -13.77
N PHE A 177 3.35 9.66 -14.29
CA PHE A 177 4.37 9.13 -15.19
C PHE A 177 3.96 9.03 -16.66
N GLY A 178 2.69 9.19 -17.02
CA GLY A 178 2.23 8.99 -18.40
C GLY A 178 2.72 7.67 -19.00
N ASP A 179 3.43 7.73 -20.13
CA ASP A 179 3.99 6.55 -20.81
C ASP A 179 5.20 5.92 -20.10
N ASN A 180 5.78 6.61 -19.09
CA ASN A 180 7.00 6.17 -18.40
C ASN A 180 6.72 5.19 -17.22
N GLN A 181 5.59 4.47 -17.22
CA GLN A 181 5.20 3.56 -16.13
C GLN A 181 6.27 2.49 -15.84
N VAL A 182 6.87 1.93 -16.89
CA VAL A 182 7.88 0.86 -16.77
C VAL A 182 9.13 1.40 -16.07
N ALA A 183 9.62 2.57 -16.49
CA ALA A 183 10.78 3.22 -15.90
C ALA A 183 10.54 3.62 -14.43
N ALA A 184 9.35 4.14 -14.11
CA ALA A 184 8.99 4.47 -12.73
C ALA A 184 8.89 3.21 -11.84
N THR A 185 8.34 2.12 -12.37
CA THR A 185 8.30 0.82 -11.67
C THR A 185 9.71 0.30 -11.42
N LEU A 186 10.59 0.39 -12.41
CA LEU A 186 12.00 -0.02 -12.30
C LEU A 186 12.70 0.76 -11.17
N GLN A 187 12.60 2.10 -11.18
CA GLN A 187 13.17 2.97 -10.15
C GLN A 187 12.62 2.64 -8.75
N SER A 188 11.31 2.45 -8.63
CA SER A 188 10.65 2.01 -7.39
C SER A 188 11.22 0.68 -6.88
N GLY A 189 11.39 -0.32 -7.76
CA GLY A 189 11.99 -1.61 -7.43
C GLY A 189 13.44 -1.48 -6.96
N LEU A 190 14.26 -0.66 -7.63
CA LEU A 190 15.65 -0.41 -7.24
C LEU A 190 15.76 0.22 -5.84
N ILE A 191 14.90 1.18 -5.50
CA ILE A 191 14.86 1.76 -4.15
C ILE A 191 14.49 0.68 -3.11
N ARG A 192 13.49 -0.17 -3.39
CA ARG A 192 13.12 -1.30 -2.51
C ARG A 192 14.26 -2.30 -2.33
N LEU A 193 15.11 -2.47 -3.35
CA LEU A 193 16.34 -3.27 -3.25
C LEU A 193 17.45 -2.58 -2.44
N GLY A 194 17.27 -1.32 -2.06
CA GLY A 194 18.20 -0.54 -1.23
C GLY A 194 19.13 0.37 -2.03
N LYS A 195 18.87 0.56 -3.33
CA LYS A 195 19.71 1.39 -4.21
C LYS A 195 19.35 2.87 -4.09
N VAL A 196 20.33 3.72 -4.43
CA VAL A 196 20.19 5.18 -4.40
C VAL A 196 20.18 5.74 -5.82
N ILE A 197 18.98 6.05 -6.32
CA ILE A 197 18.76 6.41 -7.73
C ILE A 197 18.37 7.87 -7.94
N GLY A 198 18.09 8.63 -6.87
CA GLY A 198 17.41 9.93 -6.95
C GLY A 198 15.90 9.77 -6.78
N SER A 199 15.13 10.53 -7.56
CA SER A 199 13.65 10.50 -7.56
C SER A 199 13.09 9.35 -8.40
N ILE A 200 11.90 8.86 -8.05
CA ILE A 200 11.04 8.08 -8.93
C ILE A 200 10.34 9.08 -9.86
N ASP A 201 10.89 9.31 -11.05
CA ASP A 201 10.44 10.31 -12.02
C ASP A 201 10.15 9.73 -13.41
N GLY A 202 10.35 8.42 -13.60
CA GLY A 202 10.18 7.76 -14.89
C GLY A 202 11.32 8.03 -15.89
N GLN A 203 12.39 8.71 -15.48
CA GLN A 203 13.53 9.03 -16.36
C GLN A 203 14.75 8.17 -15.99
N ILE A 204 15.12 7.25 -16.88
CA ILE A 204 16.28 6.37 -16.67
C ILE A 204 17.57 7.17 -16.91
N GLY A 205 18.18 7.66 -15.83
CA GLY A 205 19.47 8.36 -15.86
C GLY A 205 20.64 7.53 -15.35
N GLN A 206 21.82 8.16 -15.27
CA GLN A 206 23.09 7.54 -14.85
C GLN A 206 23.01 6.85 -13.47
N ARG A 207 22.25 7.39 -12.52
CA ARG A 207 22.09 6.78 -11.19
C ARG A 207 21.26 5.49 -11.23
N THR A 208 20.22 5.44 -12.06
CA THR A 208 19.44 4.23 -12.32
C THR A 208 20.32 3.18 -13.00
N GLN A 209 21.08 3.56 -14.03
CA GLN A 209 22.04 2.68 -14.69
C GLN A 209 23.04 2.08 -13.70
N LYS A 210 23.71 2.93 -12.90
CA LYS A 210 24.67 2.46 -11.90
C LYS A 210 24.04 1.48 -10.90
N ALA A 211 22.81 1.74 -10.45
CA ALA A 211 22.09 0.86 -9.54
C ALA A 211 21.79 -0.52 -10.15
N LEU A 212 21.52 -0.59 -11.46
CA LEU A 212 21.34 -1.84 -12.21
C LEU A 212 22.65 -2.62 -12.31
N GLU A 213 23.74 -1.94 -12.67
CA GLU A 213 25.08 -2.54 -12.78
C GLU A 213 25.55 -3.12 -11.44
N GLU A 214 25.30 -2.42 -10.33
CA GLU A 214 25.58 -2.92 -8.97
C GLU A 214 24.73 -4.13 -8.56
N LEU A 215 23.65 -4.43 -9.28
CA LEU A 215 22.83 -5.64 -9.13
C LEU A 215 23.16 -6.69 -10.20
N SER A 216 24.19 -6.46 -11.02
CA SER A 216 24.56 -7.29 -12.17
C SER A 216 23.44 -7.44 -13.20
N ILE A 217 22.55 -6.44 -13.29
CA ILE A 217 21.51 -6.35 -14.33
C ILE A 217 22.10 -5.59 -15.52
N THR A 218 21.98 -6.17 -16.72
CA THR A 218 22.47 -5.53 -17.94
C THR A 218 21.65 -4.29 -18.25
N PHE A 219 22.32 -3.14 -18.41
CA PHE A 219 21.65 -1.91 -18.82
C PHE A 219 21.29 -1.96 -20.32
N ASP A 220 20.00 -1.94 -20.62
CA ASP A 220 19.46 -1.95 -21.97
C ASP A 220 18.35 -0.89 -22.11
N PRO A 221 18.69 0.36 -22.49
CA PRO A 221 17.72 1.45 -22.58
C PRO A 221 16.68 1.24 -23.68
N GLN A 222 16.91 0.32 -24.63
CA GLN A 222 15.93 -0.02 -25.67
C GLN A 222 14.89 -1.03 -25.17
N ASN A 223 15.15 -1.69 -24.04
CA ASN A 223 14.26 -2.71 -23.47
C ASN A 223 14.12 -2.56 -21.94
N PRO A 224 13.43 -1.51 -21.46
CA PRO A 224 13.21 -1.29 -20.03
C PRO A 224 12.36 -2.39 -19.36
N GLU A 225 11.52 -3.08 -20.11
CA GLU A 225 10.72 -4.24 -19.64
C GLU A 225 11.63 -5.39 -19.19
N ARG A 226 12.68 -5.71 -19.95
CA ARG A 226 13.65 -6.74 -19.56
C ARG A 226 14.35 -6.39 -18.25
N MET A 227 14.84 -5.15 -18.12
CA MET A 227 15.47 -4.68 -16.88
C MET A 227 14.48 -4.73 -15.70
N LEU A 228 13.22 -4.39 -15.95
CA LEU A 228 12.16 -4.44 -14.93
C LEU A 228 11.91 -5.86 -14.46
N ILE A 229 11.84 -6.84 -15.35
CA ILE A 229 11.65 -8.26 -14.98
C ILE A 229 12.77 -8.73 -14.04
N GLU A 230 14.04 -8.40 -14.34
CA GLU A 230 15.18 -8.77 -13.50
C GLU A 230 15.10 -8.09 -12.12
N VAL A 231 14.74 -6.80 -12.05
CA VAL A 231 14.51 -6.09 -10.78
C VAL A 231 13.35 -6.69 -9.99
N GLU A 232 12.23 -7.00 -10.63
CA GLU A 232 11.07 -7.60 -9.97
C GLU A 232 11.38 -8.99 -9.41
N ASN A 233 12.20 -9.78 -10.10
CA ASN A 233 12.64 -11.09 -9.62
C ASN A 233 13.48 -10.95 -8.33
N LEU A 234 14.42 -10.00 -8.29
CA LEU A 234 15.20 -9.72 -7.09
C LEU A 234 14.31 -9.20 -5.94
N VAL A 235 13.34 -8.35 -6.25
CA VAL A 235 12.37 -7.85 -5.26
C VAL A 235 11.56 -9.00 -4.68
N GLN A 236 11.07 -9.91 -5.52
CA GLN A 236 10.32 -11.09 -5.09
C GLN A 236 11.16 -12.03 -4.22
N GLN A 237 12.43 -12.23 -4.56
CA GLN A 237 13.36 -13.02 -3.75
C GLN A 237 13.61 -12.37 -2.38
N LYS A 238 13.73 -11.04 -2.32
CA LYS A 238 14.01 -10.29 -1.09
C LYS A 238 12.78 -10.14 -0.19
N PHE A 239 11.59 -10.01 -0.78
CA PHE A 239 10.32 -9.76 -0.07
C PHE A 239 9.24 -10.77 -0.45
N PRO A 240 9.46 -12.08 -0.24
CA PRO A 240 8.57 -13.12 -0.75
C PRO A 240 7.15 -13.06 -0.17
N ALA A 241 6.98 -12.53 1.04
CA ALA A 241 5.68 -12.38 1.69
C ALA A 241 4.68 -11.53 0.87
N GLU A 242 5.16 -10.63 0.02
CA GLU A 242 4.31 -9.79 -0.85
C GLU A 242 3.79 -10.54 -2.10
N PHE A 243 4.23 -11.79 -2.31
CA PHE A 243 3.95 -12.58 -3.51
C PHE A 243 3.43 -13.99 -3.20
N ILE A 244 3.83 -14.58 -2.07
CA ILE A 244 3.39 -15.92 -1.66
C ILE A 244 1.93 -15.86 -1.24
N LEU A 245 1.09 -16.59 -1.95
CA LEU A 245 -0.33 -16.71 -1.63
C LEU A 245 -0.51 -17.33 -0.23
N PRO A 246 -1.37 -16.77 0.63
CA PRO A 246 -1.74 -17.41 1.87
C PRO A 246 -2.43 -18.75 1.57
N PRO A 247 -2.37 -19.73 2.50
CA PRO A 247 -3.13 -20.97 2.35
C PRO A 247 -4.62 -20.68 2.15
N ALA A 248 -5.26 -21.49 1.31
CA ALA A 248 -6.69 -21.41 1.00
C ALA A 248 -7.58 -21.70 2.22
#